data_AF-A0A9W6DT77-F1
#
_entry.id   AF-A0A9W6DT77-F1
#
_cell.length_a   1.000
_cell.length_b   1.000
_cell.length_c   1.000
_cell.angle_alpha   90.00
_cell.angle_beta   90.00
_cell.angle_gamma   90.00
#
_symmetry.space_group_name_H-M   'P 1'
#
loop_
_entity.id
_entity.type
_entity.pdbx_description
1 polymer ?
#
loop_
_entity_poly.entity_id
_entity_poly.type
_entity_poly.pdbx_seq_one_letter_code
_entity_poly.pdbx_strand_id
1 'polypeptide(L)'
;MAFRSAISLGINLRFVDDRTQYPAKEARIRLWWSIFLLEHLLTAITGRVSCVGESLSATPLPIPFEEEAFARPDVLPLFQDSVSRMNRLKLTLLQTEEEARASESWLASCEPSPSLFFHCSVDLAAIGQDIINNVYGIQALNDCDSQFEQQIRKYSSILDIWLSKVPEAYRFTSVHSDEVDISSDNNSQWERERISLAMSYYSTRIMLCRPCLTHTGSPLSTQSPNPAVAQHACPNSRPNSSSRTQFRSSMALMCVRSARSLLAFLPRTPDIMWITAMTPWWCILHYIMQATTAILCHLSSWPPGPSEHPAHPIFSDLESTVREIKKAMRWLHHMAYRHAAPGRAFRQCNSILRRIAPSLGIDLSDLPDCRDLPTGEDVSHLIGSIDERKVNKVQSARNFSAPHSN
;
A
#
# COMPACT_ATOMS: atom_id res chain seq x y z
N MET A 1 3.64 -5.14 21.42
CA MET A 1 4.09 -4.58 22.73
C MET A 1 4.20 -3.07 22.68
N ALA A 2 5.01 -2.48 21.79
CA ALA A 2 5.14 -1.02 21.65
C ALA A 2 3.81 -0.27 21.52
N PHE A 3 2.88 -0.75 20.68
CA PHE A 3 1.54 -0.17 20.53
C PHE A 3 0.76 -0.10 21.85
N ARG A 4 0.68 -1.22 22.58
CA ARG A 4 0.01 -1.28 23.90
C ARG A 4 0.71 -0.41 24.94
N SER A 5 2.03 -0.36 24.94
CA SER A 5 2.80 0.52 25.83
C SER A 5 2.51 2.00 25.55
N ALA A 6 2.41 2.40 24.28
CA ALA A 6 2.07 3.76 23.90
C ALA A 6 0.66 4.16 24.37
N ILE A 7 -0.32 3.25 24.26
CA ILE A 7 -1.66 3.45 24.80
C ILE A 7 -1.61 3.57 26.33
N SER A 8 -0.90 2.67 27.01
CA SER A 8 -0.79 2.70 28.48
C SER A 8 -0.13 3.98 29.01
N LEU A 9 0.79 4.57 28.24
CA LEU A 9 1.44 5.84 28.54
C LEU A 9 0.61 7.05 28.09
N GLY A 10 -0.56 6.83 27.47
CA GLY A 10 -1.44 7.88 26.96
C GLY A 10 -0.81 8.68 25.81
N ILE A 11 0.13 8.12 25.06
CA ILE A 11 0.80 8.82 23.95
C ILE A 11 -0.20 9.12 22.82
N ASN A 12 -1.20 8.26 22.66
CA ASN A 12 -2.35 8.37 21.75
C ASN A 12 -3.35 9.48 22.11
N LEU A 13 -3.27 10.03 23.31
CA LEU A 13 -4.18 11.05 23.80
C LEU A 13 -3.66 12.45 23.50
N ARG A 14 -4.60 13.39 23.40
CA ARG A 14 -4.27 14.80 23.25
C ARG A 14 -3.48 15.29 24.47
N PHE A 15 -2.26 15.74 24.23
CA PHE A 15 -1.42 16.31 25.27
C PHE A 15 -1.65 17.82 25.36
N VAL A 16 -2.22 18.26 26.48
CA VAL A 16 -2.47 19.68 26.80
C VAL A 16 -1.66 20.01 28.05
N ASP A 17 -0.63 20.83 27.88
CA ASP A 17 0.23 21.31 28.96
C ASP A 17 0.89 22.61 28.50
N ASP A 18 0.98 23.61 29.36
CA ASP A 18 1.56 24.92 29.02
C ASP A 18 3.07 24.99 29.29
N ARG A 19 3.63 24.01 30.02
CA ARG A 19 5.02 24.01 30.47
C ARG A 19 5.97 23.34 29.47
N THR A 20 5.46 22.39 28.69
CA THR A 20 6.24 21.64 27.70
C THR A 20 6.43 22.45 26.41
N GLN A 21 7.66 22.48 25.92
CA GLN A 21 8.04 23.15 24.68
C GLN A 21 7.37 22.51 23.45
N TYR A 22 7.11 23.31 22.41
CA TYR A 22 6.45 22.84 21.18
C TYR A 22 7.14 21.64 20.50
N PRO A 23 8.48 21.60 20.37
CA PRO A 23 9.15 20.44 19.78
C PRO A 23 8.90 19.13 20.53
N ALA A 24 8.93 19.16 21.87
CA ALA A 24 8.67 17.98 22.67
C ALA A 24 7.23 17.47 22.54
N LYS A 25 6.25 18.38 22.40
CA LYS A 25 4.85 18.01 22.13
C LYS A 25 4.70 17.35 20.76
N GLU A 26 5.32 17.92 19.73
CA GLU A 26 5.28 17.38 18.37
C GLU A 26 6.02 16.03 18.28
N ALA A 27 7.16 15.87 18.96
CA ALA A 27 7.89 14.60 19.03
C ALA A 27 7.01 13.47 19.60
N ARG A 28 6.19 13.75 20.62
CA ARG A 28 5.22 12.79 21.18
C ARG A 28 4.17 12.39 20.14
N ILE A 29 3.66 13.35 19.36
CA ILE A 29 2.67 13.12 18.29
C ILE A 29 3.27 12.25 17.20
N ARG A 30 4.48 12.57 16.74
CA ARG A 30 5.19 11.79 15.72
C ARG A 30 5.54 10.39 16.20
N LEU A 31 5.85 10.22 17.49
CA LEU A 31 6.06 8.90 18.09
C LEU A 31 4.80 8.04 18.04
N TRP A 32 3.64 8.58 18.44
CA TRP A 32 2.36 7.88 18.31
C TRP A 32 2.11 7.44 16.88
N TRP A 33 2.21 8.38 15.93
CA TRP A 33 1.93 8.09 14.53
C TRP A 33 2.94 7.14 13.89
N SER A 34 4.21 7.15 14.32
CA SER A 34 5.20 6.17 13.87
C SER A 34 4.84 4.76 14.31
N ILE A 35 4.38 4.61 15.56
CA ILE A 35 3.91 3.33 16.10
C ILE A 35 2.64 2.88 15.37
N PHE A 36 1.72 3.80 15.10
CA PHE A 36 0.51 3.56 14.32
C PHE A 36 0.84 3.06 12.90
N LEU A 37 1.73 3.74 12.18
CA LEU A 37 2.15 3.37 10.82
C LEU A 37 2.70 1.94 10.78
N LEU A 38 3.54 1.58 11.75
CA LEU A 38 4.10 0.24 11.84
C LEU A 38 3.02 -0.81 12.12
N GLU A 39 2.11 -0.55 13.06
CA GLU A 39 0.98 -1.45 13.38
C GLU A 39 0.05 -1.64 12.17
N HIS A 40 -0.30 -0.55 11.49
CA HIS A 40 -1.12 -0.57 10.27
C HIS A 40 -0.48 -1.45 9.20
N LEU A 41 0.81 -1.26 8.92
CA LEU A 41 1.49 -2.05 7.91
C LEU A 41 1.65 -3.51 8.33
N LEU A 42 1.95 -3.81 9.59
CA LEU A 42 2.01 -5.20 10.08
C LEU A 42 0.65 -5.90 9.94
N THR A 43 -0.44 -5.18 10.21
CA THR A 43 -1.81 -5.64 9.99
C THR A 43 -2.03 -5.97 8.51
N ALA A 44 -1.68 -5.04 7.61
CA ALA A 44 -1.80 -5.24 6.16
C ALA A 44 -0.95 -6.42 5.64
N ILE A 45 0.29 -6.56 6.12
CA ILE A 45 1.22 -7.63 5.71
C ILE A 45 0.73 -9.00 6.20
N THR A 46 0.32 -9.09 7.45
CA THR A 46 0.01 -10.38 8.09
C THR A 46 -1.45 -10.80 7.96
N GLY A 47 -2.34 -9.88 7.58
CA GLY A 47 -3.79 -10.09 7.56
C GLY A 47 -4.39 -10.29 8.95
N ARG A 48 -3.63 -10.01 10.02
CA ARG A 48 -4.13 -10.10 11.39
C ARG A 48 -5.00 -8.90 11.73
N VAL A 49 -5.93 -9.08 12.67
CA VAL A 49 -6.77 -7.99 13.16
C VAL A 49 -5.90 -6.94 13.85
N SER A 50 -6.11 -5.69 13.47
CA SER A 50 -5.40 -4.56 14.06
C SER A 50 -5.83 -4.36 15.51
N CYS A 51 -4.88 -3.97 16.37
CA CYS A 51 -5.23 -3.48 17.70
C CYS A 51 -5.75 -2.02 17.68
N VAL A 52 -5.80 -1.38 16.52
CA VAL A 52 -6.24 0.01 16.33
C VAL A 52 -7.77 0.06 16.15
N GLY A 53 -8.48 0.47 17.20
CA GLY A 53 -9.90 0.83 17.12
C GLY A 53 -10.12 2.30 16.76
N GLU A 54 -11.29 2.62 16.19
CA GLU A 54 -11.69 3.97 15.73
C GLU A 54 -11.62 5.05 16.82
N SER A 55 -11.73 4.68 18.10
CA SER A 55 -11.73 5.60 19.25
C SER A 55 -10.41 5.65 20.04
N LEU A 56 -9.36 4.98 19.56
CA LEU A 56 -8.12 4.85 20.33
C LEU A 56 -7.17 6.04 20.18
N SER A 57 -7.43 7.02 19.32
CA SER A 57 -6.58 8.20 19.19
C SER A 57 -7.37 9.49 19.24
N ALA A 58 -6.88 10.43 20.04
CA ALA A 58 -7.30 11.84 20.02
C ALA A 58 -6.17 12.75 19.53
N THR A 59 -5.15 12.15 18.90
CA THR A 59 -3.95 12.86 18.43
C THR A 59 -4.23 13.49 17.05
N PRO A 60 -3.98 14.79 16.84
CA PRO A 60 -4.11 15.40 15.52
C PRO A 60 -3.02 14.89 14.57
N LEU A 61 -3.16 15.14 13.26
CA LEU A 61 -2.10 14.89 12.30
C LEU A 61 -0.79 15.57 12.72
N PRO A 62 0.38 14.96 12.42
CA PRO A 62 1.66 15.61 12.67
C PRO A 62 1.78 16.88 11.84
N ILE A 63 2.50 17.87 12.34
CA ILE A 63 2.66 19.15 11.66
C ILE A 63 3.58 18.96 10.44
N PRO A 64 3.23 19.48 9.25
CA PRO A 64 4.00 19.31 8.03
C PRO A 64 5.21 20.27 7.91
N PHE A 65 5.84 20.61 9.03
CA PHE A 65 6.98 21.52 9.09
C PHE A 65 8.10 20.89 9.93
N GLU A 66 9.36 21.17 9.57
CA GLU A 66 10.52 20.81 10.38
C GLU A 66 10.63 21.69 11.63
N GLU A 67 11.40 21.24 12.62
CA GLU A 67 11.52 21.90 13.92
C GLU A 67 12.05 23.34 13.80
N GLU A 68 12.96 23.58 12.86
CA GLU A 68 13.54 24.89 12.58
C GLU A 68 12.48 25.92 12.15
N ALA A 69 11.39 25.45 11.57
CA ALA A 69 10.28 26.30 11.10
C ALA A 69 9.26 26.62 12.20
N PHE A 70 9.33 26.02 13.40
CA PHE A 70 8.30 26.19 14.43
C PHE A 70 8.20 27.61 14.99
N ALA A 71 9.29 28.39 14.92
CA ALA A 71 9.30 29.78 15.34
C ALA A 71 8.72 30.75 14.29
N ARG A 72 8.42 30.29 13.07
CA ARG A 72 7.90 31.15 12.01
C ARG A 72 6.48 31.62 12.34
N PRO A 73 6.13 32.88 12.01
CA PRO A 73 4.84 33.47 12.39
C PRO A 73 3.64 32.82 11.71
N ASP A 74 3.82 32.18 10.55
CA ASP A 74 2.79 31.42 9.84
C ASP A 74 2.55 30.02 10.43
N VAL A 75 3.53 29.45 11.13
CA VAL A 75 3.46 28.11 11.75
C VAL A 75 3.05 28.18 13.22
N LEU A 76 3.48 29.23 13.93
CA LEU A 76 3.23 29.43 15.36
C LEU A 76 1.74 29.29 15.78
N PRO A 77 0.74 29.74 14.98
CA PRO A 77 -0.66 29.54 15.29
C PRO A 77 -1.07 28.07 15.42
N LEU A 78 -0.40 27.13 14.75
CA LEU A 78 -0.67 25.69 14.87
C LEU A 78 -0.31 25.12 16.26
N PHE A 79 0.48 25.85 17.04
CA PHE A 79 0.86 25.47 18.40
C PHE A 79 0.10 26.26 19.46
N GLN A 80 -0.24 27.51 19.17
CA GLN A 80 -0.88 28.42 20.11
C GLN A 80 -2.41 28.34 20.08
N ASP A 81 -3.00 28.19 18.90
CA ASP A 81 -4.45 28.11 18.74
C ASP A 81 -4.92 26.66 18.55
N SER A 82 -5.58 26.15 19.59
CA SER A 82 -6.21 24.82 19.58
C SER A 82 -7.20 24.65 18.43
N VAL A 83 -7.99 25.67 18.09
CA VAL A 83 -9.06 25.56 17.10
C VAL A 83 -8.45 25.51 15.70
N SER A 84 -7.57 26.46 15.37
CA SER A 84 -6.82 26.43 14.11
C SER A 84 -6.04 25.14 13.94
N ARG A 85 -5.39 24.63 15.00
CA ARG A 85 -4.69 23.34 14.96
C ARG A 85 -5.63 22.19 14.61
N MET A 86 -6.80 22.11 15.27
CA MET A 86 -7.75 21.03 15.01
C MET A 86 -8.31 21.08 13.59
N ASN A 87 -8.56 22.29 13.07
CA ASN A 87 -9.07 22.47 11.72
C ASN A 87 -8.03 22.11 10.65
N ARG A 88 -6.75 22.48 10.85
CA ARG A 88 -5.65 22.25 9.89
C ARG A 88 -5.08 20.84 9.94
N LEU A 89 -5.05 20.20 11.11
CA LEU A 89 -4.42 18.88 11.32
C LEU A 89 -5.46 17.77 11.48
N LYS A 90 -6.59 17.91 10.78
CA LYS A 90 -7.69 16.93 10.76
C LYS A 90 -7.42 15.86 9.71
N LEU A 91 -7.65 14.59 10.07
CA LEU A 91 -7.58 13.47 9.12
C LEU A 91 -8.55 13.64 7.97
N THR A 92 -8.15 13.28 6.74
CA THR A 92 -9.00 13.35 5.55
C THR A 92 -10.31 12.57 5.73
N LEU A 93 -10.28 11.45 6.46
CA LEU A 93 -11.48 10.67 6.83
C LEU A 93 -12.57 11.47 7.55
N LEU A 94 -12.18 12.52 8.26
CA LEU A 94 -13.06 13.31 9.14
C LEU A 94 -13.39 14.68 8.54
N GLN A 95 -12.88 14.99 7.36
CA GLN A 95 -13.03 16.31 6.74
C GLN A 95 -14.34 16.41 5.94
N THR A 96 -14.95 17.61 5.95
CA THR A 96 -15.94 17.99 4.93
C THR A 96 -15.22 18.34 3.62
N GLU A 97 -15.98 18.48 2.52
CA GLU A 97 -15.40 18.88 1.25
C GLU A 97 -14.74 20.28 1.31
N GLU A 98 -15.34 21.22 2.05
CA GLU A 98 -14.80 22.56 2.25
C GLU A 98 -13.46 22.51 3.01
N GLU A 99 -13.40 21.73 4.09
CA GLU A 99 -12.17 21.52 4.87
C GLU A 99 -11.09 20.83 4.02
N ALA A 100 -11.48 19.88 3.16
CA ALA A 100 -10.57 19.20 2.26
C ALA A 100 -9.96 20.15 1.22
N ARG A 101 -10.77 21.02 0.59
CA ARG A 101 -10.29 22.05 -0.36
C ARG A 101 -9.36 23.06 0.33
N ALA A 102 -9.69 23.47 1.56
CA ALA A 102 -8.83 24.35 2.36
C ALA A 102 -7.51 23.68 2.78
N SER A 103 -7.53 22.36 3.01
CA SER A 103 -6.33 21.57 3.31
C SER A 103 -5.44 21.41 2.09
N GLU A 104 -6.03 21.13 0.92
CA GLU A 104 -5.31 21.02 -0.36
C GLU A 104 -4.51 22.29 -0.68
N SER A 105 -5.18 23.45 -0.67
CA SER A 105 -4.53 24.74 -0.91
C SER A 105 -3.42 25.07 0.09
N TRP A 106 -3.57 24.66 1.35
CA TRP A 106 -2.57 24.90 2.40
C TRP A 106 -1.38 23.94 2.32
N LEU A 107 -1.62 22.67 2.04
CA LEU A 107 -0.53 21.70 1.85
C LEU A 107 0.28 22.03 0.59
N ALA A 108 -0.37 22.55 -0.45
CA ALA A 108 0.31 23.06 -1.65
C ALA A 108 1.23 24.26 -1.36
N SER A 109 0.96 25.04 -0.31
CA SER A 109 1.84 26.16 0.10
C SER A 109 2.99 25.73 1.01
N CYS A 110 3.01 24.48 1.49
CA CYS A 110 4.07 23.97 2.37
C CYS A 110 5.30 23.57 1.55
N GLU A 111 6.49 23.87 2.07
CA GLU A 111 7.75 23.45 1.43
C GLU A 111 7.92 21.91 1.56
N PRO A 112 8.38 21.23 0.49
CA PRO A 112 8.71 19.80 0.56
C PRO A 112 9.72 19.50 1.67
N SER A 113 9.35 18.59 2.56
CA SER A 113 10.12 18.20 3.74
C SER A 113 9.75 16.78 4.20
N PRO A 114 10.62 16.08 4.98
CA PRO A 114 10.29 14.81 5.61
C PRO A 114 9.03 14.88 6.47
N SER A 115 8.79 16.02 7.13
CA SER A 115 7.60 16.28 7.94
C SER A 115 6.31 16.30 7.12
N LEU A 116 6.33 16.96 5.96
CA LEU A 116 5.18 16.97 5.04
C LEU A 116 4.94 15.58 4.44
N PHE A 117 6.00 14.84 4.08
CA PHE A 117 5.88 13.45 3.65
C PHE A 117 5.28 12.55 4.75
N PHE A 118 5.72 12.73 5.99
CA PHE A 118 5.20 11.99 7.14
C PHE A 118 3.73 12.32 7.39
N HIS A 119 3.33 13.59 7.26
CA HIS A 119 1.93 14.00 7.33
C HIS A 119 1.05 13.26 6.31
N CYS A 120 1.44 13.27 5.03
CA CYS A 120 0.70 12.57 3.97
C CYS A 120 0.64 11.05 4.23
N SER A 121 1.74 10.47 4.68
CA SER A 121 1.85 9.03 4.98
C SER A 121 0.91 8.60 6.10
N VAL A 122 0.85 9.40 7.18
CA VAL A 122 -0.03 9.15 8.32
C VAL A 122 -1.49 9.23 7.92
N ASP A 123 -1.87 10.27 7.18
CA ASP A 123 -3.26 10.45 6.75
C ASP A 123 -3.73 9.30 5.84
N LEU A 124 -2.86 8.85 4.92
CA LEU A 124 -3.15 7.70 4.07
C LEU A 124 -3.28 6.38 4.86
N ALA A 125 -2.39 6.15 5.81
CA ALA A 125 -2.42 4.96 6.64
C ALA A 125 -3.65 4.93 7.55
N ALA A 126 -4.11 6.08 8.03
CA ALA A 126 -5.37 6.18 8.76
C ALA A 126 -6.55 5.76 7.88
N ILE A 127 -6.61 6.22 6.62
CA ILE A 127 -7.61 5.77 5.64
C ILE A 127 -7.53 4.25 5.43
N GLY A 128 -6.32 3.72 5.22
CA GLY A 128 -6.09 2.29 5.06
C GLY A 128 -6.54 1.47 6.27
N GLN A 129 -6.30 1.96 7.48
CA GLN A 129 -6.71 1.29 8.71
C GLN A 129 -8.23 1.27 8.87
N ASP A 130 -8.91 2.36 8.51
CA ASP A 130 -10.36 2.46 8.54
C ASP A 130 -11.00 1.49 7.52
N ILE A 131 -10.39 1.34 6.33
CA ILE A 131 -10.77 0.33 5.34
C ILE A 131 -10.62 -1.08 5.91
N ILE A 132 -9.51 -1.41 6.58
CA ILE A 132 -9.34 -2.73 7.21
C ILE A 132 -10.47 -3.01 8.21
N ASN A 133 -10.76 -2.03 9.07
CA ASN A 133 -11.74 -2.20 10.13
C ASN A 133 -13.18 -2.33 9.59
N ASN A 134 -13.53 -1.57 8.55
CA ASN A 134 -14.90 -1.48 8.05
C ASN A 134 -15.21 -2.36 6.83
N VAL A 135 -14.22 -2.73 6.01
CA VAL A 135 -14.41 -3.60 4.84
C VAL A 135 -14.10 -5.07 5.17
N TYR A 136 -13.16 -5.31 6.09
CA TYR A 136 -12.73 -6.65 6.48
C TYR A 136 -13.11 -7.03 7.93
N GLY A 137 -13.75 -6.13 8.67
CA GLY A 137 -14.23 -6.39 10.01
C GLY A 137 -15.38 -7.40 10.06
N ILE A 138 -15.60 -7.97 11.25
CA ILE A 138 -16.69 -8.94 11.49
C ILE A 138 -18.06 -8.33 11.19
N GLN A 139 -18.22 -7.03 11.44
CA GLN A 139 -19.46 -6.31 11.15
C GLN A 139 -19.80 -6.35 9.65
N ALA A 140 -18.80 -6.17 8.78
CA ALA A 140 -18.96 -6.20 7.33
C ALA A 140 -19.44 -7.56 6.79
N LEU A 141 -19.21 -8.66 7.53
CA LEU A 141 -19.72 -9.99 7.16
C LEU A 141 -21.25 -10.11 7.35
N ASN A 142 -21.83 -9.25 8.19
CA ASN A 142 -23.26 -9.22 8.47
C ASN A 142 -23.99 -8.13 7.68
N ASP A 143 -23.27 -7.28 6.96
CA ASP A 143 -23.84 -6.17 6.21
C ASP A 143 -24.57 -6.66 4.95
N CYS A 144 -25.65 -5.96 4.58
CA CYS A 144 -26.31 -6.19 3.31
C CYS A 144 -25.40 -5.73 2.15
N ASP A 145 -25.46 -6.40 1.00
CA ASP A 145 -24.70 -6.06 -0.22
C ASP A 145 -24.67 -4.55 -0.55
N SER A 146 -25.78 -3.84 -0.32
CA SER A 146 -25.89 -2.39 -0.58
C SER A 146 -25.05 -1.52 0.37
N GLN A 147 -24.93 -1.90 1.64
CA GLN A 147 -24.11 -1.18 2.63
C GLN A 147 -22.63 -1.37 2.30
N PHE A 148 -22.25 -2.58 1.89
CA PHE A 148 -20.91 -2.88 1.41
C PHE A 148 -20.52 -2.03 0.19
N GLU A 149 -21.40 -1.94 -0.82
CA GLU A 149 -21.17 -1.09 -2.00
C GLU A 149 -21.02 0.40 -1.63
N GLN A 150 -21.85 0.90 -0.71
CA GLN A 150 -21.75 2.28 -0.21
C GLN A 150 -20.43 2.54 0.51
N GLN A 151 -19.96 1.58 1.31
CA GLN A 151 -18.68 1.70 2.02
C GLN A 151 -17.50 1.77 1.05
N ILE A 152 -17.50 0.95 -0.01
CA ILE A 152 -16.47 1.01 -1.05
C ILE A 152 -16.48 2.38 -1.74
N ARG A 153 -17.67 2.90 -2.11
CA ARG A 153 -17.78 4.22 -2.75
C ARG A 153 -17.28 5.34 -1.86
N LYS A 154 -17.65 5.30 -0.57
CA LYS A 154 -17.18 6.26 0.45
C LYS A 154 -15.66 6.30 0.48
N TYR A 155 -15.01 5.15 0.67
CA TYR A 155 -13.55 5.13 0.77
C TYR A 155 -12.83 5.43 -0.56
N SER A 156 -13.44 5.08 -1.70
CA SER A 156 -12.89 5.48 -3.00
C SER A 156 -12.83 7.01 -3.11
N SER A 157 -13.93 7.68 -2.78
CA SER A 157 -14.00 9.15 -2.77
C SER A 157 -12.99 9.76 -1.79
N ILE A 158 -12.87 9.21 -0.60
CA ILE A 158 -11.89 9.67 0.41
C ILE A 158 -10.45 9.52 -0.09
N LEU A 159 -10.13 8.43 -0.79
CA LEU A 159 -8.80 8.23 -1.39
C LEU A 159 -8.53 9.21 -2.54
N ASP A 160 -9.56 9.56 -3.33
CA ASP A 160 -9.43 10.56 -4.40
C ASP A 160 -9.22 11.97 -3.80
N ILE A 161 -9.93 12.31 -2.72
CA ILE A 161 -9.73 13.54 -1.94
C ILE A 161 -8.33 13.58 -1.31
N TRP A 162 -7.84 12.45 -0.77
CA TRP A 162 -6.48 12.40 -0.24
C TRP A 162 -5.44 12.63 -1.36
N LEU A 163 -5.66 12.04 -2.54
CA LEU A 163 -4.75 12.16 -3.67
C LEU A 163 -4.66 13.63 -4.16
N SER A 164 -5.77 14.38 -4.18
CA SER A 164 -5.75 15.80 -4.60
C SER A 164 -4.89 16.68 -3.68
N LYS A 165 -4.75 16.30 -2.41
CA LYS A 165 -3.95 17.02 -1.41
C LYS A 165 -2.46 16.74 -1.48
N VAL A 166 -2.03 15.75 -2.26
CA VAL A 166 -0.60 15.40 -2.37
C VAL A 166 0.16 16.54 -3.05
N PRO A 167 1.16 17.16 -2.37
CA PRO A 167 1.94 18.25 -2.93
C PRO A 167 2.67 17.88 -4.23
N GLU A 168 2.92 18.88 -5.07
CA GLU A 168 3.58 18.74 -6.39
C GLU A 168 4.84 17.87 -6.34
N ALA A 169 5.73 18.12 -5.37
CA ALA A 169 7.01 17.42 -5.23
C ALA A 169 6.84 15.89 -5.08
N TYR A 170 5.72 15.47 -4.48
CA TYR A 170 5.39 14.09 -4.17
C TYR A 170 4.36 13.47 -5.11
N ARG A 171 3.87 14.21 -6.11
CA ARG A 171 2.85 13.71 -7.02
C ARG A 171 3.42 12.57 -7.88
N PHE A 172 2.61 11.53 -8.06
CA PHE A 172 2.98 10.31 -8.78
C PHE A 172 1.95 9.89 -9.85
N THR A 173 0.92 10.72 -10.08
CA THR A 173 -0.11 10.56 -11.11
C THR A 173 -0.08 11.75 -12.06
N SER A 174 -0.33 11.50 -13.35
CA SER A 174 -0.44 12.58 -14.35
C SER A 174 -1.73 13.40 -14.17
N VAL A 175 -1.68 14.71 -14.46
CA VAL A 175 -2.81 15.66 -14.34
C VAL A 175 -4.02 15.30 -15.22
N HIS A 176 -3.84 14.43 -16.23
CA HIS A 176 -4.87 14.07 -17.20
C HIS A 176 -5.23 12.58 -17.25
N SER A 177 -4.67 11.74 -16.38
CA SER A 177 -4.96 10.29 -16.34
C SER A 177 -4.45 9.63 -15.06
N ASP A 178 -5.11 8.55 -14.59
CA ASP A 178 -4.62 7.62 -13.54
C ASP A 178 -3.30 6.90 -13.90
N GLU A 179 -2.69 7.24 -15.05
CA GLU A 179 -1.41 6.69 -15.49
C GLU A 179 -0.25 7.24 -14.66
N VAL A 180 0.69 6.35 -14.37
CA VAL A 180 1.87 6.61 -13.55
C VAL A 180 2.79 7.58 -14.26
N ASP A 181 3.07 8.72 -13.63
CA ASP A 181 4.09 9.67 -14.10
C ASP A 181 5.46 9.25 -13.56
N ILE A 182 6.20 8.49 -14.36
CA ILE A 182 7.62 8.21 -14.13
C ILE A 182 8.41 9.34 -14.81
N SER A 183 8.40 10.53 -14.21
CA SER A 183 9.09 11.69 -14.77
C SER A 183 10.59 11.39 -14.88
N SER A 184 11.13 11.38 -16.10
CA SER A 184 12.54 11.13 -16.41
C SER A 184 13.44 12.36 -16.22
N ASP A 185 12.92 13.43 -15.62
CA ASP A 185 13.66 14.66 -15.43
C ASP A 185 14.58 14.55 -14.20
N ASN A 186 15.85 14.88 -14.42
CA ASN A 186 17.02 14.74 -13.53
C ASN A 186 16.95 15.55 -12.20
N ASN A 187 15.76 15.82 -11.66
CA ASN A 187 15.57 16.79 -10.58
C ASN A 187 14.66 16.28 -9.44
N SER A 188 14.70 14.99 -9.11
CA SER A 188 13.83 14.39 -8.10
C SER A 188 14.51 14.25 -6.74
N GLN A 189 14.73 15.37 -6.04
CA GLN A 189 15.21 15.37 -4.65
C GLN A 189 14.31 14.53 -3.71
N TRP A 190 13.05 14.29 -4.11
CA TRP A 190 12.01 13.62 -3.34
C TRP A 190 11.47 12.33 -4.00
N GLU A 191 12.30 11.68 -4.83
CA GLU A 191 11.87 10.50 -5.59
C GLU A 191 11.45 9.35 -4.69
N ARG A 192 12.18 9.14 -3.60
CA ARG A 192 11.90 8.08 -2.63
C ARG A 192 10.55 8.29 -1.96
N GLU A 193 10.25 9.51 -1.54
CA GLU A 193 9.00 9.91 -0.91
C GLU A 193 7.82 9.71 -1.88
N ARG A 194 8.00 10.14 -3.13
CA ARG A 194 7.03 9.94 -4.22
C ARG A 194 6.74 8.46 -4.44
N ILE A 195 7.76 7.62 -4.61
CA ILE A 195 7.62 6.18 -4.81
C ILE A 195 6.95 5.53 -3.59
N SER A 196 7.35 5.94 -2.38
CA SER A 196 6.79 5.40 -1.14
C SER A 196 5.29 5.72 -0.99
N LEU A 197 4.88 6.96 -1.28
CA LEU A 197 3.48 7.35 -1.27
C LEU A 197 2.69 6.64 -2.36
N ALA A 198 3.24 6.50 -3.57
CA ALA A 198 2.59 5.80 -4.66
C ALA A 198 2.34 4.32 -4.30
N MET A 199 3.36 3.62 -3.79
CA MET A 199 3.23 2.22 -3.36
C MET A 199 2.18 2.08 -2.26
N SER A 200 2.19 2.97 -1.26
CA SER A 200 1.20 2.96 -0.19
C SER A 200 -0.21 3.24 -0.72
N TYR A 201 -0.38 4.22 -1.62
CA TYR A 201 -1.67 4.59 -2.17
C TYR A 201 -2.28 3.45 -2.99
N TYR A 202 -1.52 2.92 -3.95
CA TYR A 202 -2.01 1.81 -4.78
C TYR A 202 -2.24 0.54 -3.97
N SER A 203 -1.44 0.28 -2.94
CA SER A 203 -1.71 -0.79 -1.97
C SER A 203 -3.06 -0.61 -1.27
N THR A 204 -3.34 0.60 -0.77
CA THR A 204 -4.63 0.90 -0.12
C THR A 204 -5.81 0.80 -1.11
N ARG A 205 -5.62 1.22 -2.36
CA ARG A 205 -6.63 1.04 -3.43
C ARG A 205 -6.88 -0.43 -3.76
N ILE A 206 -5.82 -1.24 -3.87
CA ILE A 206 -5.94 -2.68 -4.06
C ILE A 206 -6.70 -3.30 -2.90
N MET A 207 -6.35 -2.93 -1.66
CA MET A 207 -7.02 -3.39 -0.45
C MET A 207 -8.52 -3.06 -0.47
N LEU A 208 -8.90 -1.83 -0.83
CA LEU A 208 -10.31 -1.44 -0.93
C LEU A 208 -11.09 -2.26 -1.97
N CYS A 209 -10.50 -2.45 -3.16
CA CYS A 209 -11.20 -3.04 -4.30
C CYS A 209 -11.10 -4.57 -4.37
N ARG A 210 -10.19 -5.19 -3.61
CA ARG A 210 -9.91 -6.64 -3.66
C ARG A 210 -11.14 -7.55 -3.44
N PRO A 211 -12.09 -7.26 -2.54
CA PRO A 211 -13.26 -8.12 -2.38
C PRO A 211 -14.04 -8.29 -3.69
N CYS A 212 -14.05 -7.27 -4.55
CA CYS A 212 -14.72 -7.33 -5.85
C CYS A 212 -14.02 -8.26 -6.85
N LEU A 213 -12.76 -8.66 -6.64
CA LEU A 213 -12.07 -9.67 -7.46
C LEU A 213 -12.47 -11.11 -7.11
N THR A 214 -12.84 -11.37 -5.85
CA THR A 214 -13.15 -12.73 -5.38
C THR A 214 -14.64 -13.08 -5.51
N HIS A 215 -15.52 -12.08 -5.50
CA HIS A 215 -16.97 -12.28 -5.59
C HIS A 215 -17.53 -12.36 -7.02
N THR A 216 -16.72 -12.15 -8.05
CA THR A 216 -17.12 -12.30 -9.47
C THR A 216 -17.36 -13.75 -9.88
N GLY A 217 -16.81 -14.72 -9.11
CA GLY A 217 -16.79 -16.13 -9.48
C GLY A 217 -17.47 -17.08 -8.50
N SER A 218 -18.41 -16.64 -7.65
CA SER A 218 -19.17 -17.56 -6.78
C SER A 218 -20.51 -17.96 -7.43
N PRO A 219 -20.66 -19.19 -7.96
CA PRO A 219 -21.96 -19.74 -8.36
C PRO A 219 -22.80 -20.15 -7.13
N LEU A 220 -22.21 -20.08 -5.93
CA LEU A 220 -22.76 -20.66 -4.69
C LEU A 220 -23.87 -19.82 -4.05
N SER A 221 -24.19 -18.64 -4.57
CA SER A 221 -25.33 -17.86 -4.07
C SER A 221 -26.67 -18.20 -4.76
N THR A 222 -26.69 -19.17 -5.68
CA THR A 222 -27.90 -19.53 -6.45
C THR A 222 -28.39 -20.97 -6.30
N GLN A 223 -27.75 -21.83 -5.50
CA GLN A 223 -28.31 -23.16 -5.21
C GLN A 223 -28.14 -23.53 -3.74
N SER A 224 -29.06 -23.05 -2.91
CA SER A 224 -29.44 -23.80 -1.71
C SER A 224 -30.48 -24.85 -2.11
N PRO A 225 -30.28 -26.16 -1.86
CA PRO A 225 -31.24 -27.21 -2.19
C PRO A 225 -32.46 -27.28 -1.27
N ASN A 226 -32.56 -26.40 -0.26
CA ASN A 226 -33.56 -26.53 0.80
C ASN A 226 -34.57 -25.37 0.79
N PRO A 227 -35.84 -25.60 0.36
CA PRO A 227 -36.86 -24.56 0.32
C PRO A 227 -37.46 -24.19 1.68
N ALA A 228 -36.98 -24.75 2.80
CA ALA A 228 -37.68 -24.68 4.09
C ALA A 228 -37.07 -23.76 5.16
N VAL A 229 -35.88 -23.18 4.98
CA VAL A 229 -35.20 -22.39 6.03
C VAL A 229 -34.86 -20.95 5.60
N ALA A 230 -35.46 -20.46 4.51
CA ALA A 230 -35.27 -19.09 4.03
C ALA A 230 -36.15 -18.06 4.78
N GLN A 231 -36.24 -18.12 6.12
CA GLN A 231 -37.11 -17.23 6.91
C GLN A 231 -36.38 -16.14 7.73
N HIS A 232 -35.12 -15.84 7.42
CA HIS A 232 -34.46 -14.61 7.92
C HIS A 232 -33.74 -13.80 6.84
N ALA A 233 -33.95 -14.10 5.55
CA ALA A 233 -33.46 -13.25 4.48
C ALA A 233 -34.37 -12.01 4.35
N CYS A 234 -33.75 -10.82 4.38
CA CYS A 234 -34.42 -9.54 4.20
C CYS A 234 -35.46 -9.58 3.06
N PRO A 235 -36.73 -9.26 3.31
CA PRO A 235 -37.72 -9.17 2.25
C PRO A 235 -37.42 -7.91 1.41
N ASN A 236 -37.39 -8.08 0.09
CA ASN A 236 -37.15 -7.07 -0.98
C ASN A 236 -35.71 -7.00 -1.51
N SER A 237 -35.34 -7.90 -2.42
CA SER A 237 -34.09 -7.77 -3.19
C SER A 237 -34.20 -8.30 -4.62
N ARG A 238 -35.13 -7.80 -5.43
CA ARG A 238 -35.06 -7.93 -6.91
C ARG A 238 -35.68 -6.69 -7.57
N PRO A 239 -34.84 -5.68 -7.93
CA PRO A 239 -34.71 -5.33 -9.35
C PRO A 239 -33.29 -4.92 -9.84
N ASN A 240 -32.20 -5.10 -9.07
CA ASN A 240 -30.91 -4.39 -9.33
C ASN A 240 -29.65 -5.27 -9.54
N SER A 241 -29.79 -6.52 -10.04
CA SER A 241 -28.62 -7.42 -10.23
C SER A 241 -27.61 -6.90 -11.26
N SER A 242 -28.07 -6.26 -12.34
CA SER A 242 -27.19 -5.78 -13.43
C SER A 242 -26.30 -4.61 -12.99
N SER A 243 -26.83 -3.64 -12.24
CA SER A 243 -26.08 -2.49 -11.73
C SER A 243 -25.04 -2.91 -10.68
N ARG A 244 -25.36 -3.92 -9.86
CA ARG A 244 -24.42 -4.53 -8.91
C ARG A 244 -23.25 -5.23 -9.60
N THR A 245 -23.53 -6.05 -10.62
CA THR A 245 -22.49 -6.71 -11.40
C THR A 245 -21.59 -5.68 -12.08
N GLN A 246 -22.17 -4.62 -12.64
CA GLN A 246 -21.41 -3.52 -13.24
C GLN A 246 -20.51 -2.81 -12.22
N PHE A 247 -21.02 -2.53 -11.01
CA PHE A 247 -20.22 -1.94 -9.93
C PHE A 247 -19.05 -2.83 -9.53
N ARG A 248 -19.31 -4.13 -9.29
CA ARG A 248 -18.26 -5.11 -8.94
C ARG A 248 -17.20 -5.22 -10.03
N SER A 249 -17.61 -5.28 -11.30
CA SER A 249 -16.68 -5.30 -12.44
C SER A 249 -15.83 -4.03 -12.52
N SER A 250 -16.43 -2.86 -12.26
CA SER A 250 -15.71 -1.59 -12.22
C SER A 250 -14.65 -1.58 -11.11
N MET A 251 -15.01 -2.01 -9.90
CA MET A 251 -14.07 -2.09 -8.77
C MET A 251 -12.98 -3.14 -8.99
N ALA A 252 -13.31 -4.29 -9.58
CA ALA A 252 -12.33 -5.29 -9.99
C ALA A 252 -11.31 -4.71 -10.97
N LEU A 253 -11.77 -3.95 -11.97
CA LEU A 253 -10.89 -3.28 -12.93
C LEU A 253 -10.00 -2.23 -12.25
N MET A 254 -10.54 -1.44 -11.32
CA MET A 254 -9.76 -0.50 -10.52
C MET A 254 -8.70 -1.20 -9.67
N CYS A 255 -9.00 -2.38 -9.12
CA CYS A 255 -8.04 -3.20 -8.40
C CYS A 255 -6.86 -3.62 -9.29
N VAL A 256 -7.15 -4.09 -10.51
CA VAL A 256 -6.13 -4.52 -11.49
C VAL A 256 -5.29 -3.35 -11.98
N ARG A 257 -5.93 -2.21 -12.30
CA ARG A 257 -5.22 -0.98 -12.66
C ARG A 257 -4.28 -0.53 -11.55
N SER A 258 -4.76 -0.52 -10.31
CA SER A 258 -3.93 -0.16 -9.14
C SER A 258 -2.76 -1.13 -8.95
N ALA A 259 -2.99 -2.44 -9.13
CA ALA A 259 -1.93 -3.45 -9.08
C ALA A 259 -0.86 -3.24 -10.15
N ARG A 260 -1.27 -2.90 -11.37
CA ARG A 260 -0.34 -2.58 -12.46
C ARG A 260 0.42 -1.30 -12.19
N SER A 261 -0.24 -0.23 -11.74
CA SER A 261 0.41 1.02 -11.38
C SER A 261 1.41 0.84 -10.25
N LEU A 262 1.10 0.02 -9.23
CA LEU A 262 2.04 -0.33 -8.17
C LEU A 262 3.30 -1.01 -8.74
N LEU A 263 3.13 -1.99 -9.63
CA LEU A 263 4.26 -2.66 -10.26
C LEU A 263 5.02 -1.76 -11.23
N ALA A 264 4.36 -0.77 -11.85
CA ALA A 264 4.97 0.17 -12.79
C ALA A 264 6.16 0.93 -12.19
N PHE A 265 6.12 1.25 -10.89
CA PHE A 265 7.24 1.90 -10.18
C PHE A 265 8.48 1.03 -10.04
N LEU A 266 8.36 -0.30 -10.18
CA LEU A 266 9.53 -1.16 -10.17
C LEU A 266 10.26 -1.07 -11.51
N PRO A 267 11.60 -0.90 -11.51
CA PRO A 267 12.42 -0.99 -12.71
C PRO A 267 12.14 -2.28 -13.50
N ARG A 268 12.29 -2.20 -14.82
CA ARG A 268 12.09 -3.36 -15.72
C ARG A 268 13.07 -4.50 -15.39
N THR A 269 14.30 -4.13 -15.06
CA THR A 269 15.37 -5.06 -14.67
C THR A 269 15.51 -5.03 -13.15
N PRO A 270 15.46 -6.18 -12.45
CA PRO A 270 15.64 -6.21 -11.01
C PRO A 270 17.00 -5.65 -10.55
N ASP A 271 16.96 -4.71 -9.61
CA ASP A 271 18.12 -4.13 -8.94
C ASP A 271 17.84 -3.97 -7.43
N ILE A 272 18.60 -4.72 -6.62
CA ILE A 272 18.48 -4.67 -5.15
C ILE A 272 18.95 -3.32 -4.58
N MET A 273 19.94 -2.68 -5.21
CA MET A 273 20.43 -1.39 -4.74
C MET A 273 19.36 -0.32 -4.90
N TRP A 274 18.69 -0.29 -6.04
CA TRP A 274 17.54 0.58 -6.28
C TRP A 274 16.40 0.34 -5.28
N ILE A 275 16.01 -0.92 -5.02
CA ILE A 275 14.99 -1.22 -3.98
C ILE A 275 15.38 -0.63 -2.64
N THR A 276 16.63 -0.82 -2.23
CA THR A 276 17.11 -0.39 -0.91
C THR A 276 17.14 1.12 -0.79
N ALA A 277 17.45 1.83 -1.86
CA ALA A 277 17.53 3.29 -1.90
C ALA A 277 16.16 3.98 -2.05
N MET A 278 15.28 3.45 -2.91
CA MET A 278 14.10 4.16 -3.40
C MET A 278 12.77 3.70 -2.80
N THR A 279 12.74 2.54 -2.15
CA THR A 279 11.49 1.91 -1.69
C THR A 279 11.51 1.65 -0.19
N PRO A 280 10.34 1.41 0.43
CA PRO A 280 10.27 0.76 1.74
C PRO A 280 10.67 -0.73 1.61
N TRP A 281 11.98 -0.97 1.42
CA TRP A 281 12.56 -2.27 1.04
C TRP A 281 12.18 -3.43 1.96
N TRP A 282 11.94 -3.15 3.24
CA TRP A 282 11.63 -4.15 4.26
C TRP A 282 10.22 -4.74 4.12
N CYS A 283 9.29 -4.02 3.47
CA CYS A 283 7.95 -4.52 3.15
C CYS A 283 7.69 -4.66 1.64
N ILE A 284 8.71 -4.50 0.79
CA ILE A 284 8.54 -4.53 -0.67
C ILE A 284 7.94 -5.84 -1.19
N LEU A 285 8.26 -6.97 -0.54
CA LEU A 285 7.68 -8.27 -0.88
C LEU A 285 6.15 -8.27 -0.72
N HIS A 286 5.62 -7.57 0.28
CA HIS A 286 4.17 -7.45 0.47
C HIS A 286 3.53 -6.70 -0.69
N TYR A 287 4.06 -5.55 -1.08
CA TYR A 287 3.55 -4.77 -2.22
C TYR A 287 3.58 -5.58 -3.52
N ILE A 288 4.70 -6.25 -3.82
CA ILE A 288 4.83 -7.11 -5.00
C ILE A 288 3.80 -8.24 -4.95
N MET A 289 3.67 -8.94 -3.83
CA MET A 289 2.73 -10.06 -3.70
C MET A 289 1.27 -9.63 -3.75
N GLN A 290 0.94 -8.49 -3.16
CA GLN A 290 -0.41 -7.94 -3.16
C GLN A 290 -0.87 -7.62 -4.60
N ALA A 291 -0.04 -6.91 -5.37
CA ALA A 291 -0.32 -6.61 -6.77
C ALA A 291 -0.32 -7.87 -7.66
N THR A 292 0.67 -8.75 -7.48
CA THR A 292 0.79 -10.03 -8.21
C THR A 292 -0.46 -10.89 -8.02
N THR A 293 -0.95 -11.00 -6.78
CA THR A 293 -2.14 -11.79 -6.46
C THR A 293 -3.39 -11.20 -7.10
N ALA A 294 -3.56 -9.87 -7.05
CA ALA A 294 -4.70 -9.19 -7.69
C ALA A 294 -4.73 -9.45 -9.21
N ILE A 295 -3.57 -9.36 -9.88
CA ILE A 295 -3.45 -9.66 -11.31
C ILE A 295 -3.72 -11.14 -11.60
N LEU A 296 -3.16 -12.07 -10.83
CA LEU A 296 -3.40 -13.51 -11.03
C LEU A 296 -4.87 -13.88 -10.83
N CYS A 297 -5.55 -13.30 -9.83
CA CYS A 297 -6.98 -13.46 -9.63
C CYS A 297 -7.77 -12.98 -10.86
N HIS A 298 -7.45 -11.79 -11.38
CA HIS A 298 -8.10 -11.28 -12.58
C HIS A 298 -7.88 -12.18 -13.81
N LEU A 299 -6.63 -12.57 -14.08
CA LEU A 299 -6.30 -13.47 -15.19
C LEU A 299 -7.00 -14.84 -15.06
N SER A 300 -7.18 -15.35 -13.84
CA SER A 300 -7.90 -16.62 -13.61
C SER A 300 -9.39 -16.53 -13.90
N SER A 301 -9.97 -15.33 -13.80
CA SER A 301 -11.37 -15.06 -14.11
C SER A 301 -11.61 -14.62 -15.55
N TRP A 302 -10.55 -14.54 -16.37
CA TRP A 302 -10.64 -14.07 -17.74
C TRP A 302 -11.37 -15.09 -18.62
N PRO A 303 -12.33 -14.67 -19.47
CA PRO A 303 -13.09 -15.60 -20.30
C PRO A 303 -12.20 -16.33 -21.32
N PRO A 304 -12.33 -17.65 -21.47
CA PRO A 304 -11.57 -18.40 -22.46
C PRO A 304 -12.13 -18.14 -23.87
N GLY A 305 -11.26 -17.67 -24.78
CA GLY A 305 -11.54 -17.55 -26.22
C GLY A 305 -11.47 -16.12 -26.78
N PRO A 306 -11.28 -15.96 -28.10
CA PRO A 306 -11.41 -14.68 -28.76
C PRO A 306 -12.87 -14.23 -28.65
N SER A 307 -13.11 -13.11 -27.97
CA SER A 307 -14.45 -12.51 -27.93
C SER A 307 -14.88 -12.20 -29.36
N GLU A 308 -16.05 -12.69 -29.79
CA GLU A 308 -16.63 -12.48 -31.13
C GLU A 308 -17.02 -11.00 -31.39
N HIS A 309 -16.67 -10.09 -30.49
CA HIS A 309 -16.83 -8.66 -30.66
C HIS A 309 -15.44 -8.00 -30.81
N PRO A 310 -15.05 -7.60 -32.04
CA PRO A 310 -13.83 -6.85 -32.27
C PRO A 310 -14.03 -5.42 -31.77
N ALA A 311 -13.83 -5.21 -30.48
CA ALA A 311 -13.69 -3.88 -29.89
C ALA A 311 -12.33 -3.80 -29.18
N HIS A 312 -11.36 -3.17 -29.87
CA HIS A 312 -10.12 -2.64 -29.27
C HIS A 312 -10.51 -1.66 -28.15
N PRO A 313 -10.55 -2.10 -26.89
CA PRO A 313 -9.53 -1.77 -25.88
C PRO A 313 -9.09 -2.97 -24.99
N ILE A 314 -9.77 -4.11 -25.08
CA ILE A 314 -9.62 -5.28 -24.17
C ILE A 314 -8.27 -6.01 -24.37
N PHE A 315 -7.79 -6.09 -25.61
CA PHE A 315 -6.53 -6.78 -25.94
C PHE A 315 -5.28 -6.04 -25.43
N SER A 316 -5.31 -4.70 -25.46
CA SER A 316 -4.21 -3.88 -24.93
C SER A 316 -4.06 -4.04 -23.42
N ASP A 317 -5.17 -4.31 -22.71
CA ASP A 317 -5.20 -4.52 -21.27
C ASP A 317 -4.57 -5.86 -20.88
N LEU A 318 -4.79 -6.92 -21.65
CA LEU A 318 -4.18 -8.23 -21.39
C LEU A 318 -2.65 -8.20 -21.58
N GLU A 319 -2.15 -7.69 -22.70
CA GLU A 319 -0.70 -7.65 -22.97
C GLU A 319 0.04 -6.85 -21.90
N SER A 320 -0.51 -5.69 -21.54
CA SER A 320 0.08 -4.85 -20.51
C SER A 320 -0.03 -5.47 -19.11
N THR A 321 -1.08 -6.22 -18.82
CA THR A 321 -1.19 -7.00 -17.57
C THR A 321 -0.16 -8.13 -17.53
N VAL A 322 0.02 -8.83 -18.67
CA VAL A 322 1.03 -9.88 -18.84
C VAL A 322 2.44 -9.34 -18.67
N ARG A 323 2.72 -8.14 -19.19
CA ARG A 323 4.02 -7.47 -19.00
C ARG A 323 4.30 -7.19 -17.52
N GLU A 324 3.32 -6.66 -16.79
CA GLU A 324 3.49 -6.34 -15.36
C GLU A 324 3.64 -7.61 -14.50
N ILE A 325 2.85 -8.67 -14.76
CA ILE A 325 3.03 -9.94 -14.04
C ILE A 325 4.40 -10.56 -14.31
N LYS A 326 4.88 -10.55 -15.56
CA LYS A 326 6.23 -11.05 -15.89
C LYS A 326 7.32 -10.25 -15.17
N LYS A 327 7.16 -8.94 -15.07
CA LYS A 327 8.07 -8.08 -14.28
C LYS A 327 8.07 -8.48 -12.81
N ALA A 328 6.89 -8.68 -12.20
CA ALA A 328 6.80 -9.15 -10.82
C ALA A 328 7.49 -10.51 -10.62
N MET A 329 7.31 -11.46 -11.55
CA MET A 329 7.98 -12.76 -11.51
C MET A 329 9.51 -12.62 -11.53
N ARG A 330 10.07 -11.74 -12.37
CA ARG A 330 11.51 -11.45 -12.41
C ARG A 330 12.03 -10.88 -11.09
N TRP A 331 11.27 -9.97 -10.48
CA TRP A 331 11.61 -9.40 -9.17
C TRP A 331 11.58 -10.45 -8.05
N LEU A 332 10.52 -11.25 -7.96
CA LEU A 332 10.42 -12.32 -6.96
C LEU A 332 11.57 -13.33 -7.10
N HIS A 333 11.89 -13.72 -8.34
CA HIS A 333 13.02 -14.59 -8.64
C HIS A 333 14.35 -13.97 -8.22
N HIS A 334 14.60 -12.70 -8.57
CA HIS A 334 15.84 -12.02 -8.23
C HIS A 334 16.02 -11.84 -6.71
N MET A 335 14.95 -11.48 -6.00
CA MET A 335 14.97 -11.34 -4.54
C MET A 335 15.17 -12.68 -3.81
N ALA A 336 14.84 -13.81 -4.44
CA ALA A 336 14.95 -15.13 -3.85
C ALA A 336 16.40 -15.56 -3.56
N TYR A 337 17.39 -14.98 -4.27
CA TYR A 337 18.81 -15.23 -4.00
C TYR A 337 19.28 -14.69 -2.65
N ARG A 338 18.58 -13.70 -2.07
CA ARG A 338 18.92 -13.12 -0.76
C ARG A 338 18.02 -13.63 0.37
N HIS A 339 16.78 -13.96 0.06
CA HIS A 339 15.78 -14.32 1.06
C HIS A 339 14.90 -15.48 0.59
N ALA A 340 14.58 -16.41 1.50
CA ALA A 340 13.76 -17.57 1.16
C ALA A 340 12.28 -17.23 0.87
N ALA A 341 11.75 -16.14 1.45
CA ALA A 341 10.34 -15.78 1.30
C ALA A 341 9.94 -15.40 -0.14
N PRO A 342 10.67 -14.51 -0.85
CA PRO A 342 10.46 -14.25 -2.28
C PRO A 342 10.55 -15.52 -3.15
N GLY A 343 11.45 -16.45 -2.82
CA GLY A 343 11.56 -17.72 -3.53
C GLY A 343 10.31 -18.59 -3.41
N ARG A 344 9.72 -18.70 -2.21
CA ARG A 344 8.43 -19.40 -2.02
C ARG A 344 7.30 -18.72 -2.78
N ALA A 345 7.24 -17.39 -2.71
CA ALA A 345 6.29 -16.56 -3.43
C ALA A 345 6.38 -16.77 -4.95
N PHE A 346 7.59 -16.72 -5.52
CA PHE A 346 7.84 -17.01 -6.93
C PHE A 346 7.28 -18.37 -7.33
N ARG A 347 7.60 -19.44 -6.59
CA ARG A 347 7.14 -20.80 -6.90
C ARG A 347 5.62 -20.90 -6.93
N GLN A 348 4.96 -20.30 -5.95
CA GLN A 348 3.50 -20.30 -5.86
C GLN A 348 2.86 -19.53 -7.04
N CYS A 349 3.32 -18.31 -7.31
CA CYS A 349 2.81 -17.48 -8.40
C CYS A 349 3.09 -18.09 -9.78
N ASN A 350 4.29 -18.67 -9.97
CA ASN A 350 4.70 -19.32 -11.22
C ASN A 350 3.82 -20.54 -11.53
N SER A 351 3.50 -21.35 -10.51
CA SER A 351 2.60 -22.51 -10.66
C SER A 351 1.21 -22.08 -11.14
N ILE A 352 0.63 -21.05 -10.52
CA ILE A 352 -0.67 -20.50 -10.91
C ILE A 352 -0.61 -19.93 -12.33
N LEU A 353 0.41 -19.12 -12.65
CA LEU A 353 0.58 -18.49 -13.95
C LEU A 353 0.72 -19.52 -15.07
N ARG A 354 1.51 -20.58 -14.87
CA ARG A 354 1.69 -21.66 -15.84
C ARG A 354 0.42 -22.45 -16.12
N ARG A 355 -0.50 -22.53 -15.14
CA ARG A 355 -1.81 -23.17 -15.33
C ARG A 355 -2.76 -22.30 -16.17
N ILE A 356 -2.68 -20.98 -16.04
CA ILE A 356 -3.56 -20.03 -16.74
C ILE A 356 -3.05 -19.67 -18.14
N ALA A 357 -1.73 -19.69 -18.34
CA ALA A 357 -1.10 -19.24 -19.59
C ALA A 357 -1.61 -19.94 -20.87
N PRO A 358 -1.82 -21.27 -20.92
CA PRO A 358 -2.29 -21.95 -22.13
C PRO A 358 -3.67 -21.48 -22.59
N SER A 359 -4.62 -21.25 -21.66
CA SER A 359 -5.97 -20.81 -22.00
C SER A 359 -6.04 -19.36 -22.50
N LEU A 360 -5.02 -18.56 -22.18
CA LEU A 360 -4.92 -17.16 -22.57
C LEU A 360 -3.90 -16.92 -23.69
N GLY A 361 -3.25 -17.96 -24.23
CA GLY A 361 -2.22 -17.83 -25.25
C GLY A 361 -0.98 -17.04 -24.78
N ILE A 362 -0.68 -17.04 -23.47
CA ILE A 362 0.44 -16.29 -22.91
C ILE A 362 1.73 -17.09 -23.09
N ASP A 363 2.71 -16.52 -23.78
CA ASP A 363 4.07 -17.06 -23.81
C ASP A 363 4.80 -16.77 -22.49
N LEU A 364 5.41 -17.80 -21.89
CA LEU A 364 6.19 -17.73 -20.65
C LEU A 364 7.66 -18.14 -20.86
N SER A 365 8.12 -18.29 -22.10
CA SER A 365 9.47 -18.74 -22.44
C SER A 365 10.58 -17.81 -21.91
N ASP A 366 10.27 -16.53 -21.74
CA ASP A 366 11.16 -15.46 -21.28
C ASP A 366 11.23 -15.30 -19.74
N LEU A 367 10.58 -16.20 -19.00
CA LEU A 367 10.59 -16.20 -17.53
C LEU A 367 11.65 -17.16 -16.97
N PRO A 368 12.29 -16.79 -15.85
CA PRO A 368 13.28 -17.65 -15.19
C PRO A 368 12.66 -18.96 -14.69
N ASP A 369 13.45 -20.04 -14.63
CA ASP A 369 12.98 -21.33 -14.17
C ASP A 369 13.00 -21.43 -12.63
N CYS A 370 12.05 -22.17 -12.08
CA CYS A 370 12.00 -22.52 -10.67
C CYS A 370 13.23 -23.32 -10.21
N ARG A 371 13.87 -24.05 -11.12
CA ARG A 371 15.05 -24.89 -10.85
C ARG A 371 16.30 -24.08 -10.54
N ASP A 372 16.35 -22.81 -10.95
CA ASP A 372 17.49 -21.93 -10.79
C ASP A 372 17.53 -21.23 -9.41
N LEU A 373 16.53 -21.49 -8.57
CA LEU A 373 16.40 -20.90 -7.24
C LEU A 373 17.14 -21.73 -6.19
N PRO A 374 17.82 -21.08 -5.22
CA PRO A 374 18.46 -21.79 -4.12
C PRO A 374 17.41 -22.59 -3.32
N THR A 375 17.74 -23.86 -3.08
CA THR A 375 16.97 -24.69 -2.15
C THR A 375 17.12 -24.13 -0.74
N GLY A 376 16.11 -24.30 0.13
CA GLY A 376 16.05 -23.65 1.44
C GLY A 376 17.26 -23.90 2.35
N GLU A 377 18.06 -24.93 2.05
CA GLU A 377 19.32 -25.29 2.71
C GLU A 377 20.50 -24.42 2.24
N ASP A 378 20.54 -24.01 0.97
CA ASP A 378 21.64 -23.23 0.36
C ASP A 378 21.70 -21.77 0.84
N VAL A 379 20.54 -21.18 1.20
CA VAL A 379 20.45 -19.79 1.67
C VAL A 379 21.17 -19.62 3.01
N SER A 380 21.17 -20.65 3.86
CA SER A 380 21.88 -20.69 5.14
C SER A 380 23.40 -20.64 4.94
N HIS A 381 23.91 -21.34 3.93
CA HIS A 381 25.34 -21.37 3.58
C HIS A 381 25.79 -20.06 2.90
N LEU A 382 24.94 -19.43 2.08
CA LEU A 382 25.28 -18.14 1.44
C LEU A 382 25.37 -16.99 2.45
N ILE A 383 24.47 -16.94 3.44
CA ILE A 383 24.52 -15.93 4.50
C ILE A 383 25.77 -16.13 5.37
N GLY A 384 26.12 -17.38 5.72
CA GLY A 384 27.35 -17.70 6.44
C GLY A 384 28.62 -17.32 5.68
N SER A 385 28.67 -17.54 4.37
CA SER A 385 29.84 -17.21 3.54
C SER A 385 30.05 -15.69 3.36
N ILE A 386 28.98 -14.89 3.40
CA ILE A 386 29.07 -13.42 3.33
C ILE A 386 29.59 -12.83 4.66
N ASP A 387 29.22 -13.41 5.80
CA ASP A 387 29.74 -12.99 7.11
C ASP A 387 31.21 -13.41 7.29
N GLU A 388 31.59 -14.63 6.90
CA GLU A 388 33.00 -15.08 6.95
C GLU A 388 33.93 -14.24 6.05
N ARG A 389 33.46 -13.84 4.86
CA ARG A 389 34.25 -12.95 3.98
C ARG A 389 34.40 -11.55 4.55
N LYS A 390 33.46 -11.06 5.36
CA LYS A 390 33.58 -9.77 6.06
C LYS A 390 34.49 -9.87 7.28
N VAL A 391 34.39 -10.94 8.06
CA VAL A 391 35.27 -11.20 9.22
C VAL A 391 36.73 -11.34 8.76
N ASN A 392 37.00 -12.11 7.69
CA ASN A 392 38.35 -12.28 7.16
C ASN A 392 38.94 -10.99 6.54
N LYS A 393 38.11 -10.11 5.97
CA LYS A 393 38.56 -8.78 5.49
C LYS A 393 38.94 -7.83 6.64
N VAL A 394 38.23 -7.91 7.77
CA VAL A 394 38.53 -7.10 8.96
C VAL A 394 39.78 -7.63 9.69
N GLN A 395 40.00 -8.96 9.71
CA GLN A 395 41.24 -9.54 10.24
C GLN A 395 42.46 -9.21 9.36
N SER A 396 42.33 -9.26 8.03
CA SER A 396 43.43 -8.96 7.10
C SER A 396 43.82 -7.48 7.09
N ALA A 397 42.88 -6.56 7.39
CA ALA A 397 43.16 -5.13 7.52
C ALA A 397 43.83 -4.75 8.84
N ARG A 398 43.74 -5.60 9.89
CA ARG A 398 44.43 -5.38 11.18
C ARG A 398 45.90 -5.82 11.18
N ASN A 399 46.31 -6.68 10.24
CA ASN A 399 47.69 -7.21 10.21
C ASN A 399 48.67 -6.37 9.36
N PHE A 400 48.23 -5.24 8.79
CA PHE A 400 49.07 -4.37 7.94
C PHE A 400 49.51 -3.04 8.58
N SER A 401 49.25 -2.83 9.87
CA SER A 401 49.67 -1.62 10.59
C SER A 401 50.46 -1.96 11.85
N ALA A 402 51.72 -2.33 11.69
CA ALA A 402 52.72 -2.28 12.75
C ALA A 402 54.05 -1.77 12.15
N PRO A 403 54.52 -0.56 12.51
CA PRO A 403 55.84 -0.10 12.12
C PRO A 403 56.90 -0.71 13.05
N HIS A 404 57.92 -1.35 12.46
CA HIS A 404 59.14 -1.71 13.15
C HIS A 404 59.95 -0.44 13.44
N SER A 405 60.15 -0.15 14.73
CA SER A 405 61.20 0.73 15.23
C SER A 405 62.17 -0.11 16.06
N ASN A 406 63.41 -0.25 15.56
CA ASN A 406 64.65 -0.20 16.32
C ASN A 406 65.81 0.08 15.36
#